data_AF-A0A1Z7M575-F1
#
_entry.id   AF-A0A1Z7M575-F1
#
_cell.length_a   1.000
_cell.length_b   1.000
_cell.length_c   1.000
_cell.angle_alpha   90.00
_cell.angle_beta   90.00
_cell.angle_gamma   90.00
#
_symmetry.space_group_name_H-M   'P 1'
#
loop_
_entity.id
_entity.type
_entity.pdbx_description
1 polymer ?
#
loop_
_entity_poly.entity_id
_entity_poly.type
_entity_poly.pdbx_seq_one_letter_code
_entity_poly.pdbx_strand_id
1 'polypeptide(L)'
;MEENSYFAFAERDYQFFSRVREAGFSGEALAALGQNICERYLKHIVDIHAEPGDEPGTLKKESVLRTHSLHRLIRYLKEELALEIPAQTEKILKRIDIFSIATTEPGDDSFIPSEEDIEDAWEAVLQTRRFVGNVIRAMERT
;
A
#
# COMPACT_ATOMS: atom_id res chain seq x y z
N MET A 1 3.61 15.63 -11.12
CA MET A 1 3.94 14.84 -9.91
C MET A 1 5.43 14.87 -9.71
N GLU A 2 5.88 15.12 -8.49
CA GLU A 2 7.29 15.02 -8.11
C GLU A 2 7.84 13.60 -8.39
N GLU A 3 9.02 13.56 -9.02
CA GLU A 3 9.74 12.31 -9.33
C GLU A 3 10.23 11.56 -8.09
N ASN A 4 10.25 12.20 -6.93
CA ASN A 4 10.71 11.66 -5.65
C ASN A 4 9.57 11.57 -4.61
N SER A 5 8.39 11.11 -5.04
CA SER A 5 7.21 10.93 -4.19
C SER A 5 6.87 9.44 -4.02
N TYR A 6 6.24 9.07 -2.91
CA TYR A 6 5.74 7.70 -2.70
C TYR A 6 4.92 7.18 -3.89
N PHE A 7 4.08 8.05 -4.49
CA PHE A 7 3.29 7.71 -5.66
C PHE A 7 4.16 7.37 -6.88
N ALA A 8 5.19 8.17 -7.16
CA ALA A 8 6.08 7.91 -8.29
C ALA A 8 6.81 6.55 -8.15
N PHE A 9 7.24 6.19 -6.93
CA PHE A 9 7.81 4.87 -6.67
C PHE A 9 6.77 3.76 -6.80
N ALA A 10 5.56 3.95 -6.28
CA ALA A 10 4.47 2.99 -6.40
C ALA A 10 4.07 2.72 -7.86
N GLU A 11 4.00 3.75 -8.69
CA GLU A 11 3.66 3.61 -10.12
C GLU A 11 4.75 2.89 -10.92
N ARG A 12 6.04 3.12 -10.61
CA ARG A 12 7.13 2.38 -11.27
C ARG A 12 7.06 0.89 -10.93
N ASP A 13 6.86 0.57 -9.67
CA ASP A 13 6.75 -0.82 -9.21
C ASP A 13 5.47 -1.49 -9.73
N TYR A 14 4.36 -0.73 -9.80
CA TYR A 14 3.13 -1.19 -10.45
C TYR A 14 3.35 -1.53 -11.93
N GLN A 15 4.05 -0.67 -12.68
CA GLN A 15 4.37 -0.93 -14.09
C GLN A 15 5.24 -2.18 -14.25
N PHE A 16 6.21 -2.38 -13.35
CA PHE A 16 7.02 -3.60 -13.33
C PHE A 16 6.15 -4.83 -13.02
N PHE A 17 5.34 -4.79 -11.97
CA PHE A 17 4.44 -5.89 -11.59
C PHE A 17 3.48 -6.25 -12.75
N SER A 18 2.85 -5.25 -13.39
CA SER A 18 1.96 -5.47 -14.54
C SER A 18 2.66 -6.19 -15.69
N ARG A 19 3.87 -5.77 -16.06
CA ARG A 19 4.64 -6.38 -17.16
C ARG A 19 5.04 -7.82 -16.87
N VAL A 20 5.50 -8.10 -15.65
CA VAL A 20 5.89 -9.46 -15.24
C VAL A 20 4.68 -10.39 -15.31
N ARG A 21 3.51 -9.90 -14.84
CA ARG A 21 2.24 -10.63 -14.93
C ARG A 21 1.78 -10.86 -16.36
N GLU A 22 1.82 -9.83 -17.22
CA GLU A 22 1.45 -9.93 -18.63
C GLU A 22 2.32 -10.93 -19.39
N ALA A 23 3.59 -11.05 -19.01
CA ALA A 23 4.53 -12.03 -19.57
C ALA A 23 4.34 -13.46 -19.03
N GLY A 24 3.40 -13.68 -18.10
CA GLY A 24 3.10 -14.99 -17.53
C GLY A 24 4.10 -15.48 -16.48
N PHE A 25 4.96 -14.59 -15.97
CA PHE A 25 5.87 -14.93 -14.87
C PHE A 25 5.15 -14.78 -13.53
N SER A 26 5.14 -15.85 -12.74
CA SER A 26 4.79 -15.84 -11.33
C SER A 26 6.05 -16.10 -10.50
N GLY A 27 6.16 -15.43 -9.36
CA GLY A 27 7.28 -15.62 -8.44
C GLY A 27 6.92 -15.07 -7.07
N GLU A 28 7.44 -15.70 -6.03
CA GLU A 28 7.17 -15.39 -4.62
C GLU A 28 7.40 -13.91 -4.28
N ALA A 29 8.41 -13.30 -4.91
CA ALA A 29 8.73 -11.88 -4.77
C ALA A 29 7.58 -10.93 -5.19
N LEU A 30 6.63 -11.39 -6.02
CA LEU A 30 5.50 -10.58 -6.47
C LEU A 30 4.47 -10.33 -5.37
N ALA A 31 4.32 -11.25 -4.40
CA ALA A 31 3.42 -11.05 -3.27
C ALA A 31 3.89 -9.88 -2.39
N ALA A 32 5.18 -9.88 -2.02
CA ALA A 32 5.80 -8.77 -1.29
C ALA A 32 5.85 -7.48 -2.10
N LEU A 33 6.13 -7.56 -3.41
CA LEU A 33 6.07 -6.39 -4.28
C LEU A 33 4.68 -5.75 -4.28
N GLY A 34 3.62 -6.56 -4.38
CA GLY A 34 2.25 -6.06 -4.34
C GLY A 34 1.89 -5.37 -3.03
N GLN A 35 2.32 -5.92 -1.90
CA GLN A 35 2.17 -5.29 -0.58
C GLN A 35 2.94 -3.95 -0.53
N ASN A 36 4.19 -3.91 -0.97
CA ASN A 36 5.01 -2.70 -0.99
C ASN A 36 4.41 -1.60 -1.87
N ILE A 37 3.84 -1.95 -3.03
CA ILE A 37 3.14 -1.01 -3.89
C ILE A 37 1.93 -0.40 -3.16
N CYS A 38 1.10 -1.24 -2.53
CA CYS A 38 -0.04 -0.78 -1.75
C CYS A 38 0.40 0.15 -0.60
N GLU A 39 1.44 -0.23 0.14
CA GLU A 39 2.01 0.56 1.23
C GLU A 39 2.39 1.96 0.75
N ARG A 40 3.14 2.05 -0.35
CA ARG A 40 3.58 3.34 -0.91
C ARG A 40 2.40 4.19 -1.39
N TYR A 41 1.40 3.61 -2.03
CA TYR A 41 0.20 4.37 -2.39
C TYR A 41 -0.52 4.95 -1.17
N LEU A 42 -0.70 4.17 -0.09
CA LEU A 42 -1.35 4.67 1.13
C LEU A 42 -0.49 5.72 1.86
N LYS A 43 0.84 5.51 1.92
CA LYS A 43 1.78 6.49 2.48
C LYS A 43 1.77 7.80 1.71
N HIS A 44 1.55 7.78 0.40
CA HIS A 44 1.41 9.00 -0.38
C HIS A 44 0.26 9.89 0.13
N ILE A 45 -0.92 9.29 0.41
CA ILE A 45 -2.05 10.04 0.97
C ILE A 45 -1.66 10.67 2.31
N VAL A 46 -1.02 9.91 3.21
CA VAL A 46 -0.58 10.42 4.50
C VAL A 46 0.42 11.57 4.33
N ASP A 47 1.40 11.40 3.47
CA ASP A 47 2.47 12.35 3.24
C ASP A 47 1.93 13.72 2.81
N ILE A 48 1.01 13.72 1.84
CA ILE A 48 0.50 14.94 1.21
C ILE A 48 -0.72 15.54 1.91
N HIS A 49 -1.51 14.76 2.67
CA HIS A 49 -2.78 15.24 3.24
C HIS A 49 -2.83 15.25 4.77
N ALA A 50 -1.91 14.59 5.48
CA ALA A 50 -1.88 14.70 6.93
C ALA A 50 -1.23 16.03 7.36
N GLU A 51 -2.04 16.93 7.91
CA GLU A 51 -1.63 18.23 8.46
C GLU A 51 -1.80 18.25 9.99
N PRO A 52 -0.86 17.67 10.75
CA PRO A 52 -0.96 17.67 12.21
C PRO A 52 -0.82 19.10 12.77
N GLY A 53 -1.74 19.49 13.65
CA GLY A 53 -1.73 20.80 14.31
C GLY A 53 -0.82 20.90 15.53
N ASP A 54 -0.24 19.79 15.97
CA ASP A 54 0.60 19.70 17.17
C ASP A 54 1.76 18.68 17.02
N GLU A 55 2.68 18.71 18.00
CA GLU A 55 3.83 17.81 18.05
C GLU A 55 3.43 16.33 18.19
N PRO A 56 2.46 15.95 19.05
CA PRO A 56 1.95 14.57 19.09
C PRO A 56 1.43 14.07 17.74
N GLY A 57 0.66 14.87 17.01
CA GLY A 57 0.18 14.54 15.67
C GLY A 57 1.31 14.37 14.67
N THR A 58 2.36 15.20 14.76
CA THR A 58 3.56 15.11 13.91
C THR A 58 4.29 13.80 14.14
N LEU A 59 4.54 13.42 15.40
CA LEU A 59 5.17 12.13 15.74
C LEU A 59 4.33 10.94 15.27
N LYS A 60 3.00 11.06 15.32
CA LYS A 60 2.08 10.02 14.82
C LYS A 60 2.16 9.87 13.30
N LYS A 61 2.21 11.00 12.56
CA LYS A 61 2.44 11.02 11.10
C LYS A 61 3.78 10.35 10.74
N GLU A 62 4.86 10.74 11.41
CA GLU A 62 6.17 10.14 11.16
C GLU A 62 6.20 8.63 11.46
N SER A 63 5.59 8.21 12.56
CA SER A 63 5.51 6.81 12.96
C SER A 63 4.75 5.95 11.95
N VAL A 64 3.64 6.46 11.39
CA VAL A 64 2.91 5.73 10.36
C VAL A 64 3.65 5.72 9.02
N LEU A 65 4.36 6.78 8.65
CA LEU A 65 5.18 6.79 7.42
C LEU A 65 6.37 5.81 7.48
N ARG A 66 6.86 5.47 8.68
CA ARG A 66 7.90 4.45 8.89
C ARG A 66 7.36 3.01 9.01
N THR A 67 6.05 2.79 9.04
CA THR A 67 5.48 1.44 9.22
C THR A 67 5.46 0.64 7.93
N HIS A 68 5.53 -0.69 8.04
CA HIS A 68 5.27 -1.62 6.93
C HIS A 68 3.89 -2.28 6.99
N SER A 69 3.09 -1.95 8.01
CA SER A 69 1.76 -2.51 8.18
C SER A 69 0.71 -1.68 7.43
N LEU A 70 0.09 -2.29 6.43
CA LEU A 70 -1.13 -1.83 5.77
C LEU A 70 -2.24 -1.66 6.79
N HIS A 71 -2.35 -2.54 7.79
CA HIS A 71 -3.36 -2.39 8.84
C HIS A 71 -3.19 -1.08 9.62
N ARG A 72 -1.95 -0.72 9.98
CA ARG A 72 -1.65 0.56 10.64
C ARG A 72 -1.93 1.76 9.74
N LEU A 73 -1.61 1.67 8.45
CA LEU A 73 -1.90 2.72 7.46
C LEU A 73 -3.41 2.91 7.28
N ILE A 74 -4.18 1.85 7.05
CA ILE A 74 -5.65 1.88 6.94
C ILE A 74 -6.27 2.57 8.15
N ARG A 75 -5.84 2.20 9.35
CA ARG A 75 -6.35 2.79 10.58
C ARG A 75 -6.08 4.30 10.64
N TYR A 76 -4.86 4.72 10.31
CA TYR A 76 -4.51 6.14 10.27
C TYR A 76 -5.35 6.92 9.26
N LEU A 77 -5.54 6.38 8.04
CA LEU A 77 -6.35 7.03 7.00
C LEU A 77 -7.81 7.21 7.44
N LYS A 78 -8.37 6.23 8.16
CA LYS A 78 -9.77 6.28 8.65
C LYS A 78 -9.93 7.19 9.86
N GLU A 79 -9.02 7.11 10.84
CA GLU A 79 -9.15 7.80 12.12
C GLU A 79 -8.67 9.25 12.04
N GLU A 80 -7.56 9.52 11.34
CA GLU A 80 -6.94 10.85 11.32
C GLU A 80 -7.35 11.68 10.11
N LEU A 81 -7.58 11.04 8.96
CA LEU A 81 -7.96 11.73 7.72
C LEU A 81 -9.43 11.55 7.36
N ALA A 82 -10.20 10.82 8.19
CA ALA A 82 -11.62 10.54 7.98
C ALA A 82 -11.94 9.97 6.58
N LEU A 83 -11.02 9.21 5.99
CA LEU A 83 -11.21 8.64 4.65
C LEU A 83 -12.05 7.36 4.70
N GLU A 84 -13.07 7.31 3.84
CA GLU A 84 -13.84 6.10 3.60
C GLU A 84 -13.10 5.19 2.61
N ILE A 85 -12.55 4.08 3.13
CA ILE A 85 -11.93 3.04 2.31
C ILE A 85 -13.02 2.04 1.91
N PRO A 86 -13.17 1.71 0.60
CA PRO A 86 -14.13 0.71 0.16
C PRO A 86 -13.91 -0.63 0.88
N ALA A 87 -14.99 -1.27 1.33
CA ALA A 87 -14.92 -2.47 2.18
C ALA A 87 -14.09 -3.61 1.56
N GLN A 88 -14.22 -3.82 0.25
CA GLN A 88 -13.44 -4.84 -0.47
C GLN A 88 -11.94 -4.48 -0.50
N THR A 89 -11.60 -3.20 -0.65
CA THR A 89 -10.22 -2.71 -0.64
C THR A 89 -9.61 -2.86 0.76
N GLU A 90 -10.35 -2.51 1.80
CA GLU A 90 -9.91 -2.73 3.19
C GLU A 90 -9.69 -4.21 3.49
N LYS A 91 -10.61 -5.08 3.03
CA LYS A 91 -10.51 -6.54 3.24
C LYS A 91 -9.26 -7.11 2.57
N ILE A 92 -9.02 -6.80 1.30
CA ILE A 92 -7.88 -7.37 0.56
C ILE A 92 -6.55 -6.83 1.09
N LEU A 93 -6.47 -5.55 1.44
CA LEU A 93 -5.27 -4.95 2.05
C LEU A 93 -4.91 -5.61 3.40
N LYS A 94 -5.91 -5.94 4.22
CA LYS A 94 -5.67 -6.69 5.48
C LYS A 94 -5.17 -8.11 5.22
N ARG A 95 -5.64 -8.77 4.16
CA ARG A 95 -5.20 -10.12 3.78
C ARG A 95 -3.72 -10.15 3.42
N ILE A 96 -3.25 -9.16 2.65
CA ILE A 96 -1.89 -9.12 2.12
C ILE A 96 -0.86 -8.47 3.08
N ASP A 97 -1.27 -8.01 4.26
CA ASP A 97 -0.39 -7.30 5.22
C ASP A 97 0.83 -8.14 5.63
N ILE A 98 0.63 -9.46 5.74
CA ILE A 98 1.66 -10.43 6.14
C ILE A 98 2.80 -10.57 5.12
N PHE A 99 2.57 -10.21 3.85
CA PHE A 99 3.57 -10.35 2.80
C PHE A 99 4.78 -9.43 2.97
N SER A 100 4.68 -8.39 3.81
CA SER A 100 5.82 -7.52 4.16
C SER A 100 6.94 -8.27 4.92
N ILE A 101 6.58 -9.31 5.69
CA ILE A 101 7.49 -10.08 6.56
C ILE A 101 7.84 -11.43 5.92
N ALA A 102 6.89 -12.02 5.18
CA ALA A 102 6.99 -13.38 4.64
C ALA A 102 8.20 -13.61 3.72
N THR A 103 8.71 -12.58 3.04
CA THR A 103 9.78 -12.73 2.03
C THR A 103 11.17 -12.35 2.53
N THR A 104 11.33 -11.94 3.78
CA THR A 104 12.59 -11.34 4.27
C THR A 104 13.43 -12.26 5.16
N GLU A 105 12.84 -13.23 5.86
CA GLU A 105 13.59 -14.04 6.83
C GLU A 105 13.14 -15.52 6.79
N PRO A 106 14.06 -16.49 6.59
CA PRO A 106 13.75 -17.91 6.79
C PRO A 106 13.56 -18.20 8.29
N GLY A 107 12.43 -18.79 8.68
CA GLY A 107 12.07 -19.07 10.08
C GLY A 107 10.64 -19.63 10.25
N ASP A 108 10.20 -19.86 11.49
CA ASP A 108 8.87 -20.46 11.78
C ASP A 108 7.69 -19.61 11.25
N ASP A 109 7.89 -18.31 11.04
CA ASP A 109 6.91 -17.39 10.45
C ASP A 109 7.11 -17.17 8.94
N SER A 110 8.04 -17.90 8.30
CA SER A 110 8.26 -17.82 6.86
C SER A 110 7.10 -18.47 6.09
N PHE A 111 6.63 -17.79 5.05
CA PHE A 111 5.56 -18.26 4.20
C PHE A 111 5.99 -18.14 2.75
N ILE A 112 5.85 -19.22 2.00
CA ILE A 112 6.07 -19.26 0.56
C ILE A 112 4.74 -18.87 -0.11
N PRO A 113 4.64 -17.70 -0.78
CA PRO A 113 3.42 -17.27 -1.44
C PRO A 113 2.98 -18.26 -2.52
N SER A 114 1.72 -18.65 -2.47
CA SER A 114 1.07 -19.41 -3.53
C SER A 114 0.71 -18.50 -4.72
N GLU A 115 0.27 -19.10 -5.82
CA GLU A 115 -0.29 -18.33 -6.94
C GLU A 115 -1.51 -17.51 -6.51
N GLU A 116 -2.34 -18.03 -5.59
CA GLU A 116 -3.50 -17.30 -5.06
C GLU A 116 -3.05 -16.04 -4.31
N ASP A 117 -1.97 -16.12 -3.53
CA ASP A 117 -1.42 -14.96 -2.81
C ASP A 117 -0.90 -13.89 -3.77
N ILE A 118 -0.32 -14.30 -4.90
CA ILE A 118 0.12 -13.38 -5.95
C ILE A 118 -1.10 -12.72 -6.63
N GLU A 119 -2.19 -13.47 -6.84
CA GLU A 119 -3.44 -12.92 -7.35
C GLU A 119 -4.07 -11.91 -6.37
N ASP A 120 -4.10 -12.23 -5.08
CA ASP A 120 -4.56 -11.32 -4.03
C ASP A 120 -3.73 -10.04 -4.00
N ALA A 121 -2.40 -10.17 -4.08
CA ALA A 121 -1.49 -9.03 -4.09
C ALA A 121 -1.75 -8.13 -5.30
N TRP A 122 -2.03 -8.71 -6.47
CA TRP A 122 -2.40 -7.94 -7.65
C TRP A 122 -3.76 -7.27 -7.54
N GLU A 123 -4.78 -7.99 -7.06
CA GLU A 123 -6.10 -7.40 -6.82
C GLU A 123 -5.98 -6.22 -5.85
N ALA A 124 -5.22 -6.38 -4.77
CA ALA A 124 -4.94 -5.32 -3.82
C ALA A 124 -4.28 -4.12 -4.47
N VAL A 125 -3.29 -4.31 -5.34
CA VAL A 125 -2.61 -3.23 -6.08
C VAL A 125 -3.59 -2.45 -6.94
N LEU A 126 -4.41 -3.14 -7.73
CA LEU A 126 -5.39 -2.49 -8.61
C LEU A 126 -6.42 -1.68 -7.82
N GLN A 127 -6.95 -2.27 -6.74
CA GLN A 127 -7.92 -1.61 -5.89
C GLN A 127 -7.33 -0.40 -5.16
N THR A 128 -6.13 -0.54 -4.59
CA THR A 128 -5.45 0.52 -3.86
C THR A 128 -5.10 1.68 -4.78
N ARG A 129 -4.56 1.38 -5.97
CA ARG A 129 -4.26 2.40 -6.98
C ARG A 129 -5.50 3.17 -7.39
N ARG A 130 -6.63 2.47 -7.61
CA ARG A 130 -7.92 3.11 -7.94
C ARG A 130 -8.42 3.98 -6.79
N PHE A 131 -8.36 3.48 -5.55
CA PHE A 131 -8.76 4.21 -4.36
C PHE A 131 -7.94 5.51 -4.21
N VAL A 132 -6.60 5.42 -4.25
CA VAL A 132 -5.71 6.58 -4.14
C VAL A 132 -5.95 7.56 -5.28
N GLY A 133 -6.12 7.08 -6.52
CA GLY A 133 -6.45 7.92 -7.65
C GLY A 133 -7.79 8.67 -7.49
N ASN A 134 -8.78 8.06 -6.82
CA ASN A 134 -10.04 8.75 -6.50
C ASN A 134 -9.85 9.81 -5.41
N VAL A 135 -9.07 9.51 -4.37
CA VAL A 135 -8.76 10.45 -3.28
C VAL A 135 -8.04 11.69 -3.83
N ILE A 136 -6.98 11.50 -4.62
CA ILE A 136 -6.23 12.61 -5.24
C ILE A 136 -7.17 13.51 -6.06
N ARG A 137 -8.00 12.92 -6.94
CA ARG A 137 -8.95 13.69 -7.77
C ARG A 137 -10.06 14.38 -6.98
N ALA A 138 -10.43 13.85 -5.82
CA ALA A 138 -11.43 14.49 -4.96
C ALA A 138 -10.82 15.73 -4.30
N MET A 139 -9.55 15.63 -3.88
CA MET A 139 -8.84 16.68 -3.17
C MET A 139 -8.31 17.78 -4.10
N GLU A 140 -8.02 17.50 -5.38
CA GLU A 140 -7.72 18.52 -6.39
C GLU A 140 -8.94 19.38 -6.80
N ARG A 141 -10.15 18.97 -6.42
CA ARG A 141 -11.41 19.66 -6.73
C ARG A 141 -11.97 20.50 -5.58
N THR A 142 -11.24 20.54 -4.47
CA THR A 142 -11.60 21.33 -3.27
C THR A 142 -10.68 22.55 -3.20
#